data_AF-A0A2T0B1M3-F1
#
_entry.id   AF-A0A2T0B1M3-F1
#
_cell.length_a   1.000
_cell.length_b   1.000
_cell.length_c   1.000
_cell.angle_alpha   90.00
_cell.angle_beta   90.00
_cell.angle_gamma   90.00
#
_symmetry.space_group_name_H-M   'P 1'
#
loop_
_entity.id
_entity.type
_entity.pdbx_description
1 polymer ?
#
loop_
_entity_poly.entity_id
_entity_poly.type
_entity_poly.pdbx_seq_one_letter_code
_entity_poly.pdbx_strand_id
1 'polypeptide(L)'
;MARCVTSEKQGRRIFYGAMVAEGIVALIWAAAAMSFFAGPHGTDGVAKLNEAMVANNNNAAWAVNTICNSLLGKVGGALAILGVVACPITSGDTAFRSARLTIADSIKYNQEKIKNRLVISIPLFVVGFILTKIDFNVIWRYFGWSNQALATVVLWASAMYLVYSKKSHWIASLPATFMTAVSISYIIVAPEGFKMSTAVGYPMGIIGAIVILGIFLFKAKEKTESLGTSSKAV
;
A
#
# COMPACT_ATOMS: atom_id res chain seq x y z
N MET A 1 -12.46 7.21 5.54
CA MET A 1 -11.57 7.43 6.70
C MET A 1 -11.28 8.92 6.90
N ALA A 2 -10.53 9.59 6.02
CA ALA A 2 -10.20 11.02 6.22
C ALA A 2 -11.45 11.94 6.38
N ARG A 3 -12.52 11.71 5.60
CA ARG A 3 -13.78 12.47 5.70
C ARG A 3 -14.58 12.24 6.99
N CYS A 4 -14.20 11.25 7.81
CA CYS A 4 -14.87 10.91 9.07
C CYS A 4 -14.06 11.38 10.30
N VAL A 5 -12.90 12.01 10.07
CA VAL A 5 -12.07 12.55 11.14
C VAL A 5 -12.62 13.91 11.56
N THR A 6 -12.93 14.06 12.84
CA THR A 6 -13.51 15.31 13.38
C THR A 6 -12.46 16.33 13.80
N SER A 7 -11.22 15.88 14.02
CA SER A 7 -10.11 16.75 14.42
C SER A 7 -8.78 16.23 13.89
N GLU A 8 -7.94 17.14 13.38
CA GLU A 8 -6.59 16.83 12.92
C GLU A 8 -5.72 16.16 14.00
N LYS A 9 -6.00 16.42 15.29
CA LYS A 9 -5.32 15.77 16.42
C LYS A 9 -5.45 14.24 16.38
N GLN A 10 -6.52 13.71 15.80
CA GLN A 10 -6.74 12.27 15.66
C GLN A 10 -5.89 11.66 14.55
N GLY A 11 -5.34 12.47 13.64
CA GLY A 11 -4.58 11.99 12.48
C GLY A 11 -3.40 11.10 12.86
N ARG A 12 -2.64 11.49 13.90
CA ARG A 12 -1.50 10.67 14.37
C ARG A 12 -1.97 9.30 14.86
N ARG A 13 -3.05 9.21 15.63
CA ARG A 13 -3.53 7.93 16.17
C ARG A 13 -4.13 7.05 15.08
N ILE A 14 -4.91 7.62 14.17
CA ILE A 14 -5.65 6.88 13.15
C ILE A 14 -4.75 6.43 12.01
N PHE A 15 -3.83 7.26 11.53
CA PHE A 15 -2.98 6.90 10.39
C PHE A 15 -1.66 6.27 10.85
N TYR A 16 -0.86 6.99 11.63
CA TYR A 16 0.44 6.49 12.08
C TYR A 16 0.29 5.37 13.13
N GLY A 17 -0.59 5.57 14.11
CA GLY A 17 -0.84 4.56 15.15
C GLY A 17 -1.38 3.24 14.59
N ALA A 18 -2.27 3.28 13.59
CA ALA A 18 -2.76 2.08 12.93
C ALA A 18 -1.64 1.33 12.19
N MET A 19 -0.80 2.02 11.42
CA MET A 19 0.34 1.39 10.74
C MET A 19 1.33 0.74 11.71
N VAL A 20 1.63 1.38 12.84
CA VAL A 20 2.48 0.78 13.88
C VAL A 20 1.84 -0.48 14.46
N ALA A 21 0.54 -0.44 14.77
CA ALA A 21 -0.18 -1.60 15.29
C ALA A 21 -0.23 -2.77 14.29
N GLU A 22 -0.48 -2.50 13.01
CA GLU A 22 -0.42 -3.49 11.93
C GLU A 22 0.99 -4.10 11.81
N GLY A 23 2.03 -3.27 11.91
CA GLY A 23 3.42 -3.73 11.93
C GLY A 23 3.73 -4.68 13.10
N ILE A 24 3.24 -4.38 14.30
CA ILE A 24 3.39 -5.27 15.46
C ILE A 24 2.69 -6.61 15.21
N VAL A 25 1.45 -6.59 14.72
CA VAL A 25 0.70 -7.82 14.39
C VAL A 25 1.42 -8.64 13.32
N ALA A 26 1.98 -7.99 12.30
CA ALA A 26 2.76 -8.66 11.25
C ALA A 26 4.03 -9.31 11.80
N LEU A 27 4.75 -8.64 12.72
CA LEU A 27 5.94 -9.20 13.37
C LEU A 27 5.60 -10.41 14.25
N ILE A 28 4.48 -10.36 14.99
CA ILE A 28 4.00 -11.50 15.77
C ILE A 28 3.71 -12.70 14.85
N TRP A 29 3.02 -12.47 13.73
CA TRP A 29 2.73 -13.52 12.76
C TRP A 29 3.97 -14.07 12.08
N ALA A 30 4.94 -13.22 11.74
CA ALA A 30 6.21 -13.66 11.20
C ALA A 30 6.96 -14.55 12.21
N ALA A 31 7.04 -14.12 13.48
CA ALA A 31 7.64 -14.92 14.54
C ALA A 31 6.93 -16.26 14.73
N ALA A 32 5.59 -16.26 14.79
CA ALA A 32 4.80 -17.47 14.93
C ALA A 32 5.03 -18.46 13.77
N ALA A 33 5.07 -17.97 12.53
CA ALA A 33 5.32 -18.79 11.36
C ALA A 33 6.74 -19.38 11.38
N MET A 34 7.77 -18.55 11.64
CA MET A 34 9.15 -19.02 11.70
C MET A 34 9.38 -20.03 12.84
N SER A 35 8.74 -19.85 13.99
CA SER A 35 8.83 -20.80 15.10
C SER A 35 8.05 -22.09 14.85
N PHE A 36 6.89 -22.02 14.19
CA PHE A 36 6.06 -23.19 13.89
C PHE A 36 6.71 -24.13 12.88
N PHE A 37 7.28 -23.57 11.81
CA PHE A 37 7.92 -24.35 10.75
C PHE A 37 9.40 -24.64 11.02
N ALA A 38 9.95 -24.26 12.19
CA ALA A 38 11.35 -24.46 12.50
C ALA A 38 11.78 -25.94 12.48
N GLY A 39 13.07 -26.16 12.19
CA GLY A 39 13.69 -27.48 12.26
C GLY A 39 13.80 -28.00 13.70
N PRO A 40 14.36 -29.21 13.87
CA PRO A 40 14.59 -29.77 15.20
C PRO A 40 15.30 -28.77 16.12
N HIS A 41 14.83 -28.63 17.36
CA HIS A 41 15.33 -27.64 18.34
C HIS A 41 15.09 -26.16 18.00
N GLY A 42 14.23 -25.84 17.03
CA GLY A 42 13.88 -24.45 16.71
C GLY A 42 14.90 -23.73 15.81
N THR A 43 15.82 -24.47 15.18
CA THR A 43 16.80 -23.89 14.26
C THR A 43 16.21 -23.72 12.85
N ASP A 44 16.77 -22.79 12.07
CA ASP A 44 16.46 -22.60 10.64
C ASP A 44 14.99 -22.27 10.30
N GLY A 45 14.26 -21.65 11.22
CA GLY A 45 12.84 -21.27 11.06
C GLY A 45 12.51 -20.51 9.77
N VAL A 46 13.39 -19.61 9.33
CA VAL A 46 13.22 -18.87 8.07
C VAL A 46 13.36 -19.78 6.85
N ALA A 47 14.40 -20.62 6.82
CA ALA A 47 14.67 -21.50 5.68
C ALA A 47 13.56 -22.55 5.55
N LYS A 48 13.14 -23.15 6.66
CA LYS A 48 12.08 -24.14 6.68
C LYS A 48 10.70 -23.57 6.37
N LEU A 49 10.39 -22.36 6.84
CA LEU A 49 9.20 -21.65 6.41
C LEU A 49 9.22 -21.42 4.89
N ASN A 50 10.34 -20.98 4.31
CA ASN A 50 10.46 -20.79 2.87
C ASN A 50 10.28 -22.10 2.09
N GLU A 51 10.89 -23.21 2.53
CA GLU A 51 10.68 -24.53 1.94
C GLU A 51 9.19 -24.93 1.96
N ALA A 52 8.53 -24.77 3.10
CA ALA A 52 7.10 -25.08 3.26
C ALA A 52 6.21 -24.18 2.39
N MET A 53 6.54 -22.90 2.28
CA MET A 53 5.81 -21.95 1.43
C MET A 53 5.96 -22.29 -0.05
N VAL A 54 7.18 -22.60 -0.52
CA VAL A 54 7.43 -23.01 -1.91
C VAL A 54 6.69 -24.30 -2.24
N ALA A 55 6.70 -25.28 -1.34
CA ALA A 55 5.94 -26.53 -1.52
C ALA A 55 4.42 -26.32 -1.62
N ASN A 56 3.89 -25.21 -1.10
CA ASN A 56 2.47 -24.87 -1.08
C ASN A 56 2.14 -23.65 -1.95
N ASN A 57 2.87 -23.42 -3.05
CA ASN A 57 2.63 -22.34 -4.02
C ASN A 57 2.65 -20.92 -3.41
N ASN A 58 3.45 -20.70 -2.37
CA ASN A 58 3.54 -19.47 -1.59
C ASN A 58 2.18 -19.00 -1.01
N ASN A 59 1.29 -19.94 -0.71
CA ASN A 59 -0.04 -19.62 -0.20
C ASN A 59 -0.02 -19.28 1.31
N ALA A 60 -0.05 -17.99 1.61
CA ALA A 60 -0.09 -17.49 2.99
C ALA A 60 -1.34 -17.96 3.76
N ALA A 61 -2.49 -18.13 3.10
CA ALA A 61 -3.71 -18.58 3.75
C ALA A 61 -3.61 -20.04 4.23
N TRP A 62 -2.88 -20.89 3.48
CA TRP A 62 -2.58 -22.25 3.90
C TRP A 62 -1.71 -22.27 5.16
N ALA A 63 -0.65 -21.45 5.21
CA ALA A 63 0.24 -21.38 6.36
C ALA A 63 -0.52 -20.96 7.62
N VAL A 64 -1.37 -19.93 7.50
CA VAL A 64 -2.27 -19.48 8.58
C VAL A 64 -3.20 -20.61 9.03
N ASN A 65 -3.87 -21.29 8.09
CA ASN A 65 -4.79 -22.38 8.42
C ASN A 65 -4.09 -23.52 9.16
N THR A 66 -2.89 -23.89 8.73
CA THR A 66 -2.08 -24.96 9.34
C THR A 66 -1.68 -24.57 10.76
N ILE A 67 -1.12 -23.37 10.96
CA ILE A 67 -0.74 -22.86 12.28
C ILE A 67 -1.95 -22.82 13.22
N CYS A 68 -3.10 -22.32 12.74
CA CYS A 68 -4.30 -22.19 13.55
C CYS A 68 -4.87 -23.54 13.98
N ASN A 69 -4.91 -24.53 13.09
CA ASN A 69 -5.44 -25.86 13.44
C ASN A 69 -4.48 -26.67 14.32
N SER A 70 -3.18 -26.42 14.24
CA SER A 70 -2.17 -27.13 15.05
C SER A 70 -1.95 -26.48 16.42
N LEU A 71 -1.67 -25.17 16.49
CA LEU A 71 -1.31 -24.51 17.76
C LEU A 71 -2.50 -24.19 18.65
N LEU A 72 -3.61 -23.73 18.07
CA LEU A 72 -4.74 -23.18 18.83
C LEU A 72 -5.82 -24.23 19.16
N GLY A 73 -5.67 -25.46 18.65
CA GLY A 73 -6.67 -26.53 18.75
C GLY A 73 -7.97 -26.21 18.01
N LYS A 74 -8.98 -27.07 18.15
CA LYS A 74 -10.24 -26.94 17.37
C LYS A 74 -11.00 -25.64 17.65
N VAL A 75 -11.05 -25.19 18.91
CA VAL A 75 -11.81 -24.00 19.32
C VAL A 75 -11.09 -22.71 18.91
N GLY A 76 -9.78 -22.61 19.18
CA GLY A 76 -9.01 -21.44 18.81
C GLY A 76 -8.75 -21.34 17.30
N GLY A 77 -8.60 -22.48 16.61
CA GLY A 77 -8.54 -22.53 15.15
C GLY A 77 -9.82 -22.06 14.47
N ALA A 78 -10.99 -22.46 14.98
CA ALA A 78 -12.28 -21.98 14.47
C ALA A 78 -12.45 -20.46 14.64
N LEU A 79 -12.08 -19.92 15.81
CA LEU A 79 -12.12 -18.47 16.05
C LEU A 79 -11.14 -17.71 15.16
N ALA A 80 -9.93 -18.25 14.93
CA ALA A 80 -8.95 -17.64 14.06
C ALA A 80 -9.39 -17.63 12.59
N ILE A 81 -9.99 -18.72 12.09
CA ILE A 81 -10.54 -18.79 10.73
C ILE A 81 -11.70 -17.81 10.57
N LEU A 82 -12.60 -17.71 11.56
CA LEU A 82 -13.67 -16.70 11.53
C LEU A 82 -13.10 -15.28 11.42
N GLY A 83 -12.04 -14.95 12.17
CA GLY A 83 -11.37 -13.65 12.05
C GLY A 83 -10.72 -13.43 10.68
N VAL A 84 -9.99 -14.43 10.19
CA VAL A 84 -9.27 -14.39 8.90
C VAL A 84 -10.23 -14.33 7.71
N VAL A 85 -11.45 -14.86 7.82
CA VAL A 85 -12.45 -14.83 6.74
C VAL A 85 -13.38 -13.62 6.86
N ALA A 86 -13.87 -13.30 8.06
CA ALA A 86 -14.83 -12.21 8.25
C ALA A 86 -14.20 -10.82 8.01
N CYS A 87 -12.94 -10.62 8.39
CA CYS A 87 -12.27 -9.33 8.24
C CYS A 87 -12.05 -8.94 6.76
N PRO A 88 -11.54 -9.82 5.88
CA PRO A 88 -11.48 -9.53 4.44
C PRO A 88 -12.84 -9.35 3.78
N ILE A 89 -13.90 -10.03 4.22
CA ILE A 89 -15.25 -9.84 3.66
C ILE A 89 -15.75 -8.43 3.98
N THR A 90 -15.65 -7.99 5.24
CA THR A 90 -16.12 -6.66 5.65
C THR A 90 -15.26 -5.53 5.09
N SER A 91 -13.94 -5.72 5.05
CA SER A 91 -13.00 -4.79 4.42
C SER A 91 -13.18 -4.74 2.90
N GLY A 92 -13.44 -5.89 2.28
CA GLY A 92 -13.73 -6.03 0.85
C GLY A 92 -15.00 -5.29 0.46
N ASP A 93 -16.12 -5.49 1.17
CA ASP A 93 -17.36 -4.75 0.91
C ASP A 93 -17.15 -3.23 1.06
N THR A 94 -16.39 -2.83 2.08
CA THR A 94 -16.00 -1.42 2.28
C THR A 94 -15.16 -0.89 1.11
N ALA A 95 -14.25 -1.70 0.56
CA ALA A 95 -13.41 -1.36 -0.57
C ALA A 95 -14.23 -1.23 -1.87
N PHE A 96 -15.11 -2.18 -2.18
CA PHE A 96 -16.00 -2.11 -3.35
C PHE A 96 -16.92 -0.88 -3.28
N ARG A 97 -17.47 -0.60 -2.10
CA ARG A 97 -18.27 0.61 -1.88
C ARG A 97 -17.46 1.89 -2.10
N SER A 98 -16.24 1.94 -1.57
CA SER A 98 -15.35 3.10 -1.72
C SER A 98 -14.94 3.30 -3.17
N ALA A 99 -14.54 2.24 -3.87
CA ALA A 99 -14.18 2.27 -5.29
C ALA A 99 -15.34 2.76 -6.16
N ARG A 100 -16.56 2.28 -5.93
CA ARG A 100 -17.76 2.76 -6.63
C ARG A 100 -17.94 4.27 -6.46
N LEU A 101 -17.85 4.77 -5.23
CA LEU A 101 -18.02 6.20 -4.94
C LEU A 101 -16.90 7.04 -5.58
N THR A 102 -15.66 6.57 -5.52
CA THR A 102 -14.52 7.25 -6.17
C THR A 102 -14.72 7.34 -7.68
N ILE A 103 -15.10 6.24 -8.34
CA ILE A 103 -15.36 6.23 -9.79
C ILE A 103 -16.50 7.21 -10.12
N ALA A 104 -17.61 7.13 -9.39
CA ALA A 104 -18.76 8.01 -9.58
C ALA A 104 -18.40 9.50 -9.43
N ASP A 105 -17.60 9.86 -8.42
CA ASP A 105 -17.11 11.21 -8.20
C ASP A 105 -16.21 11.67 -9.36
N SER A 106 -15.33 10.80 -9.87
CA SER A 106 -14.44 11.11 -11.00
C SER A 106 -15.19 11.39 -12.31
N ILE A 107 -16.26 10.65 -12.59
CA ILE A 107 -17.10 10.86 -13.78
C ILE A 107 -18.29 11.80 -13.53
N LYS A 108 -18.38 12.40 -12.33
CA LYS A 108 -19.49 13.27 -11.88
C LYS A 108 -20.88 12.65 -12.09
N TYR A 109 -21.00 11.34 -11.84
CA TYR A 109 -22.24 10.59 -12.05
C TYR A 109 -23.02 10.41 -10.75
N ASN A 110 -24.27 10.91 -10.71
CA ASN A 110 -25.08 10.88 -9.50
C ASN A 110 -25.50 9.44 -9.10
N GLN A 111 -25.22 9.07 -7.84
CA GLN A 111 -25.44 7.74 -7.23
C GLN A 111 -26.71 7.63 -6.37
N GLU A 112 -27.60 8.63 -6.38
CA GLU A 112 -28.84 8.63 -5.57
C GLU A 112 -29.73 7.43 -5.89
N LYS A 113 -30.01 7.18 -7.18
CA LYS A 113 -30.91 6.10 -7.63
C LYS A 113 -30.20 4.74 -7.63
N ILE A 114 -30.90 3.70 -7.19
CA ILE A 114 -30.39 2.30 -7.18
C ILE A 114 -29.93 1.81 -8.57
N LYS A 115 -30.64 2.21 -9.64
CA LYS A 115 -30.25 1.87 -11.01
C LYS A 115 -28.84 2.40 -11.35
N ASN A 116 -28.55 3.64 -10.95
CA ASN A 116 -27.25 4.29 -11.18
C ASN A 116 -26.12 3.64 -10.37
N ARG A 117 -26.46 3.03 -9.23
CA ARG A 117 -25.50 2.26 -8.42
C ARG A 117 -25.07 0.98 -9.12
N LEU A 118 -26.04 0.27 -9.73
CA LEU A 118 -25.78 -0.99 -10.42
C LEU A 118 -24.92 -0.82 -11.67
N VAL A 119 -25.05 0.31 -12.39
CA VAL A 119 -24.25 0.61 -13.59
C VAL A 119 -22.75 0.62 -13.29
N ILE A 120 -22.32 1.05 -12.10
CA ILE A 120 -20.91 1.04 -11.70
C ILE A 120 -20.56 -0.23 -10.93
N SER A 121 -21.45 -0.69 -10.05
CA SER A 121 -21.22 -1.89 -9.23
C SER A 121 -21.07 -3.15 -10.06
N ILE A 122 -21.90 -3.38 -11.08
CA ILE A 122 -21.86 -4.64 -11.86
C ILE A 122 -20.52 -4.78 -12.60
N PRO A 123 -20.05 -3.79 -13.39
CA PRO A 123 -18.74 -3.88 -14.01
C PRO A 123 -17.61 -4.04 -12.98
N LEU A 124 -17.69 -3.33 -11.86
CA LEU A 124 -16.70 -3.44 -10.78
C LEU A 124 -16.65 -4.86 -10.20
N PHE A 125 -17.80 -5.50 -9.98
CA PHE A 125 -17.88 -6.89 -9.53
C PHE A 125 -17.37 -7.87 -10.57
N VAL A 126 -17.64 -7.65 -11.86
CA VAL A 126 -17.12 -8.49 -12.95
C VAL A 126 -15.60 -8.43 -12.97
N VAL A 127 -15.01 -7.23 -12.89
CA VAL A 127 -13.55 -7.07 -12.77
C VAL A 127 -13.02 -7.77 -11.51
N GLY A 128 -13.68 -7.56 -10.37
CA GLY A 128 -13.33 -8.23 -9.11
C GLY A 128 -13.33 -9.76 -9.23
N PHE A 129 -14.34 -10.33 -9.90
CA PHE A 129 -14.43 -11.77 -10.15
C PHE A 129 -13.30 -12.27 -11.07
N ILE A 130 -12.98 -11.54 -12.14
CA ILE A 130 -11.87 -11.87 -13.03
C ILE A 130 -10.55 -11.86 -12.24
N LEU A 131 -10.35 -10.87 -11.36
CA LEU A 131 -9.16 -10.81 -10.50
C LEU A 131 -9.04 -12.04 -9.60
N THR A 132 -10.14 -12.68 -9.16
CA THR A 132 -10.05 -13.94 -8.37
C THR A 132 -9.49 -15.13 -9.17
N LYS A 133 -9.41 -15.02 -10.50
CA LYS A 133 -8.85 -16.05 -11.38
C LYS A 133 -7.37 -15.82 -11.70
N ILE A 134 -6.81 -14.68 -11.30
CA ILE A 134 -5.40 -14.34 -11.51
C ILE A 134 -4.59 -14.83 -10.30
N ASP A 135 -3.33 -15.17 -10.54
CA ASP A 135 -2.38 -15.57 -9.50
C ASP A 135 -2.27 -14.47 -8.43
N PHE A 136 -2.46 -14.86 -7.16
CA PHE A 136 -2.40 -13.95 -6.03
C PHE A 136 -1.06 -13.20 -5.93
N ASN A 137 0.05 -13.85 -6.30
CA ASN A 137 1.38 -13.23 -6.29
C ASN A 137 1.47 -12.06 -7.27
N VAL A 138 0.85 -12.19 -8.44
CA VAL A 138 0.79 -11.10 -9.44
C VAL A 138 -0.01 -9.93 -8.87
N ILE A 139 -1.19 -10.21 -8.31
CA ILE A 139 -2.05 -9.18 -7.70
C ILE A 139 -1.31 -8.48 -6.55
N TRP A 140 -0.64 -9.24 -5.69
CA TRP A 140 0.10 -8.71 -4.55
C TRP A 140 1.26 -7.80 -4.98
N ARG A 141 1.96 -8.15 -6.06
CA ARG A 141 3.02 -7.34 -6.66
C ARG A 141 2.49 -6.01 -7.20
N TYR A 142 1.40 -6.04 -7.95
CA TYR A 142 0.74 -4.82 -8.43
C TYR A 142 0.20 -3.95 -7.28
N PHE A 143 -0.38 -4.57 -6.25
CA PHE A 143 -0.83 -3.87 -5.05
C PHE A 143 0.33 -3.15 -4.34
N GLY A 144 1.45 -3.85 -4.14
CA GLY A 144 2.65 -3.29 -3.54
C GLY A 144 3.18 -2.08 -4.33
N TRP A 145 3.31 -2.22 -5.64
CA TRP A 145 3.74 -1.11 -6.50
C TRP A 145 2.74 0.05 -6.51
N SER A 146 1.44 -0.23 -6.65
CA SER A 146 0.39 0.80 -6.66
C SER A 146 0.39 1.62 -5.38
N ASN A 147 0.62 0.98 -4.23
CA ASN A 147 0.73 1.68 -2.95
C ASN A 147 1.98 2.56 -2.87
N GLN A 148 3.12 2.09 -3.39
CA GLN A 148 4.35 2.88 -3.45
C GLN A 148 4.20 4.09 -4.39
N ALA A 149 3.58 3.90 -5.54
CA ALA A 149 3.30 4.98 -6.50
C ALA A 149 2.35 6.02 -5.91
N LEU A 150 1.25 5.59 -5.28
CA LEU A 150 0.32 6.50 -4.60
C LEU A 150 1.01 7.27 -3.47
N ALA A 151 1.80 6.59 -2.64
CA ALA A 151 2.58 7.24 -1.59
C ALA A 151 3.55 8.29 -2.15
N THR A 152 4.21 7.99 -3.27
CA THR A 152 5.10 8.92 -3.97
C THR A 152 4.37 10.20 -4.38
N VAL A 153 3.21 10.07 -5.02
CA VAL A 153 2.39 11.22 -5.47
C VAL A 153 1.93 12.06 -4.28
N VAL A 154 1.44 11.41 -3.22
CA VAL A 154 0.97 12.09 -2.00
C VAL A 154 2.12 12.79 -1.27
N LEU A 155 3.33 12.20 -1.23
CA LEU A 155 4.50 12.82 -0.62
C LEU A 155 4.96 14.05 -1.41
N TRP A 156 4.96 14.01 -2.74
CA TRP A 156 5.27 15.19 -3.56
C TRP A 156 4.23 16.30 -3.40
N ALA A 157 2.94 15.96 -3.38
CA ALA A 157 1.88 16.92 -3.09
C ALA A 157 2.03 17.53 -1.69
N SER A 158 2.36 16.71 -0.69
CA SER A 158 2.61 17.14 0.69
C SER A 158 3.87 18.02 0.79
N ALA A 159 4.92 17.70 0.04
CA ALA A 159 6.13 18.50 -0.04
C ALA A 159 5.85 19.90 -0.61
N MET A 160 5.06 19.99 -1.69
CA MET A 160 4.61 21.29 -2.22
C MET A 160 3.75 22.03 -1.20
N TYR A 161 2.80 21.35 -0.53
CA TYR A 161 1.99 21.98 0.52
C TYR A 161 2.85 22.59 1.65
N LEU A 162 3.95 21.95 2.04
CA LEU A 162 4.89 22.49 3.03
C LEU A 162 5.62 23.75 2.52
N VAL A 163 5.96 23.80 1.23
CA VAL A 163 6.50 25.02 0.58
C VAL A 163 5.48 26.16 0.68
N TYR A 164 4.21 25.91 0.34
CA TYR A 164 3.14 26.90 0.49
C TYR A 164 2.97 27.37 1.93
N SER A 165 3.16 26.47 2.89
CA SER A 165 3.06 26.74 4.33
C SER A 165 4.32 27.39 4.92
N LYS A 166 5.35 27.70 4.11
CA LYS A 166 6.67 28.20 4.56
C LYS A 166 7.34 27.30 5.61
N LYS A 167 7.10 25.98 5.53
CA LYS A 167 7.70 24.96 6.41
C LYS A 167 8.76 24.16 5.65
N SER A 168 9.62 23.45 6.39
CA SER A 168 10.64 22.60 5.79
C SER A 168 10.01 21.49 4.94
N HIS A 169 10.15 21.59 3.61
CA HIS A 169 9.64 20.59 2.66
C HIS A 169 10.44 19.29 2.70
N TRP A 170 11.67 19.31 3.23
CA TRP A 170 12.59 18.18 3.27
C TRP A 170 12.03 16.95 3.96
N ILE A 171 11.16 17.14 4.96
CA ILE A 171 10.50 16.04 5.66
C ILE A 171 9.63 15.18 4.73
N ALA A 172 9.15 15.75 3.61
CA ALA A 172 8.34 15.05 2.61
C ALA A 172 9.10 14.84 1.30
N SER A 173 9.90 15.80 0.83
CA SER A 173 10.61 15.69 -0.46
C SER A 173 11.72 14.64 -0.45
N LEU A 174 12.39 14.43 0.69
CA LEU A 174 13.42 13.38 0.82
C LEU A 174 12.82 11.97 0.68
N PRO A 175 11.80 11.56 1.48
CA PRO A 175 11.15 10.28 1.28
C PRO A 175 10.43 10.19 -0.08
N ALA A 176 9.89 11.30 -0.62
CA ALA A 176 9.30 11.30 -1.97
C ALA A 176 10.33 10.93 -3.04
N THR A 177 11.55 11.48 -2.95
CA THR A 177 12.64 11.20 -3.89
C THR A 177 13.06 9.73 -3.82
N PHE A 178 13.21 9.19 -2.61
CA PHE A 178 13.51 7.77 -2.42
C PHE A 178 12.41 6.87 -3.02
N MET A 179 11.14 7.14 -2.70
CA MET A 179 10.01 6.37 -3.22
C MET A 179 9.88 6.46 -4.75
N THR A 180 10.26 7.61 -5.33
CA THR A 180 10.35 7.79 -6.79
C THR A 180 11.40 6.86 -7.39
N ALA A 181 12.60 6.80 -6.80
CA ALA A 181 13.67 5.92 -7.26
C ALA A 181 13.25 4.45 -7.21
N VAL A 182 12.62 4.03 -6.10
CA VAL A 182 12.15 2.65 -5.91
C VAL A 182 11.04 2.31 -6.93
N SER A 183 10.07 3.20 -7.12
CA SER A 183 8.95 2.97 -8.03
C SER A 183 9.40 2.86 -9.49
N ILE A 184 10.34 3.71 -9.93
CA ILE A 184 10.90 3.66 -11.29
C ILE A 184 11.75 2.39 -11.47
N SER A 185 12.62 2.09 -10.50
CA SER A 185 13.45 0.88 -10.53
C SER A 185 12.59 -0.39 -10.61
N TYR A 186 11.47 -0.43 -9.88
CA TYR A 186 10.53 -1.53 -9.92
C TYR A 186 9.95 -1.74 -11.34
N ILE A 187 9.47 -0.69 -12.00
CA ILE A 187 8.89 -0.80 -13.35
C ILE A 187 9.94 -1.30 -14.36
N ILE A 188 11.21 -0.93 -14.18
CA ILE A 188 12.27 -1.32 -15.12
C ILE A 188 12.71 -2.78 -14.89
N VAL A 189 12.87 -3.19 -13.64
CA VAL A 189 13.42 -4.50 -13.27
C VAL A 189 12.34 -5.58 -13.21
N ALA A 190 11.12 -5.24 -12.81
CA ALA A 190 10.10 -6.24 -12.53
C ALA A 190 9.81 -7.12 -13.76
N PRO A 191 9.53 -8.41 -13.54
CA PRO A 191 9.11 -9.33 -14.59
C PRO A 191 7.85 -8.89 -15.36
N GLU A 192 7.07 -7.97 -14.80
CA GLU A 192 5.81 -7.51 -15.38
C GLU A 192 5.95 -6.12 -16.03
N GLY A 193 7.12 -5.49 -15.84
CA GLY A 193 7.50 -4.24 -16.48
C GLY A 193 8.46 -4.49 -17.64
N PHE A 194 9.57 -3.76 -17.69
CA PHE A 194 10.52 -3.82 -18.81
C PHE A 194 11.49 -5.02 -18.75
N LYS A 195 11.47 -5.82 -17.68
CA LYS A 195 12.31 -7.03 -17.52
C LYS A 195 13.81 -6.76 -17.73
N MET A 196 14.29 -5.55 -17.45
CA MET A 196 15.69 -5.20 -17.61
C MET A 196 16.51 -5.62 -16.38
N SER A 197 17.82 -5.73 -16.54
CA SER A 197 18.70 -6.07 -15.44
C SER A 197 18.72 -4.97 -14.37
N THR A 198 19.02 -5.35 -13.13
CA THR A 198 19.21 -4.43 -12.00
C THR A 198 20.32 -3.40 -12.24
N ALA A 199 21.32 -3.77 -13.05
CA ALA A 199 22.41 -2.89 -13.49
C ALA A 199 21.92 -1.70 -14.33
N VAL A 200 20.78 -1.83 -15.02
CA VAL A 200 20.14 -0.72 -15.75
C VAL A 200 19.05 -0.08 -14.90
N GLY A 201 18.25 -0.89 -14.21
CA GLY A 201 17.11 -0.41 -13.43
C GLY A 201 17.46 0.54 -12.30
N TYR A 202 18.49 0.23 -11.50
CA TYR A 202 18.85 1.08 -10.36
C TYR A 202 19.42 2.45 -10.78
N PRO A 203 20.37 2.54 -11.74
CA PRO A 203 20.80 3.84 -12.24
C PRO A 203 19.67 4.67 -12.84
N MET A 204 18.79 4.06 -13.63
CA MET A 204 17.64 4.77 -14.20
C MET A 204 16.65 5.27 -13.15
N GLY A 205 16.41 4.48 -12.09
CA GLY A 205 15.60 4.91 -10.96
C GLY A 205 16.21 6.11 -10.23
N ILE A 206 17.51 6.09 -9.99
CA ILE A 206 18.25 7.21 -9.35
C ILE A 206 18.18 8.46 -10.23
N ILE A 207 18.45 8.33 -11.53
CA ILE A 207 18.39 9.45 -12.48
C ILE A 207 16.98 10.05 -12.49
N GLY A 208 15.94 9.22 -12.59
CA GLY A 208 14.56 9.68 -12.56
C GLY A 208 14.20 10.42 -11.27
N ALA A 209 14.67 9.93 -10.13
CA ALA A 209 14.47 10.59 -8.85
C ALA A 209 15.17 11.94 -8.75
N ILE A 210 16.42 12.04 -9.23
CA ILE A 210 17.18 13.31 -9.27
C ILE A 210 16.48 14.32 -10.20
N VAL A 211 16.01 13.88 -11.36
CA VAL A 211 15.29 14.75 -12.31
C VAL A 211 14.02 15.30 -11.67
N ILE A 212 13.21 14.44 -11.05
CA ILE A 212 11.95 14.87 -10.40
C ILE A 212 12.23 15.78 -9.21
N LEU A 213 13.26 15.48 -8.40
CA LEU A 213 13.69 16.36 -7.32
C LEU A 213 14.16 17.73 -7.86
N GLY A 214 14.91 17.76 -8.96
CA GLY A 214 15.34 18.99 -9.62
C GLY A 214 14.16 19.85 -10.10
N ILE A 215 13.17 19.22 -10.76
CA ILE A 215 11.93 19.88 -11.19
C ILE A 215 11.17 20.43 -9.99
N PHE A 216 11.07 19.65 -8.91
CA PHE A 216 10.42 20.08 -7.68
C PHE A 216 11.14 21.28 -7.06
N LEU A 217 12.47 21.25 -6.92
CA LEU A 217 13.23 22.34 -6.32
C LEU A 217 13.13 23.63 -7.13
N PHE A 218 13.15 23.54 -8.46
CA PHE A 218 12.93 24.68 -9.34
C PHE A 218 11.55 25.30 -9.10
N LYS A 219 10.49 24.49 -9.07
CA LYS A 219 9.12 24.93 -8.82
C LYS A 219 8.91 25.45 -7.39
N ALA A 220 9.55 24.83 -6.41
CA ALA A 220 9.51 25.25 -5.02
C ALA A 220 10.17 26.63 -4.84
N LYS A 221 11.29 26.89 -5.53
CA LYS A 221 11.98 28.19 -5.50
C LYS A 221 11.13 29.28 -6.13
N GLU A 222 10.62 29.07 -7.35
CA GLU A 222 9.72 29.98 -8.06
C GLU A 222 8.53 30.37 -7.16
N LYS A 223 7.95 29.37 -6.48
CA LYS A 223 6.83 29.61 -5.58
C LYS A 223 7.22 30.38 -4.32
N THR A 224 8.35 30.05 -3.70
CA THR A 224 8.84 30.74 -2.49
C THR A 224 9.13 32.22 -2.77
N GLU A 225 9.72 32.53 -3.94
CA GLU A 225 9.98 33.90 -4.38
C GLU A 225 8.67 34.69 -4.59
N SER A 226 7.65 34.09 -5.20
CA SER A 226 6.31 34.70 -5.36
C SER A 226 5.63 35.01 -4.02
N LEU A 227 5.81 34.16 -3.01
CA LEU A 227 5.25 34.34 -1.67
C LEU A 227 6.02 35.40 -0.87
N GLY A 228 7.30 35.60 -1.16
CA GLY A 228 8.15 36.62 -0.55
C GLY A 228 7.86 38.03 -1.08
N THR A 229 7.55 38.17 -2.38
CA THR A 229 7.19 39.46 -3.00
C THR A 229 5.81 39.95 -2.54
N SER A 230 4.83 39.06 -2.42
CA SER A 230 3.49 39.43 -1.92
C SER A 230 3.47 39.87 -0.45
N SER A 231 4.46 39.46 0.36
CA SER A 231 4.58 39.86 1.77
C SER A 231 5.31 41.19 1.97
N LYS A 232 5.97 41.73 0.93
CA LYS A 232 6.63 43.04 0.94
C LYS A 232 5.76 44.15 0.31
N ALA A 233 4.64 43.77 -0.31
CA ALA A 233 3.70 44.67 -0.98
C ALA A 233 2.48 45.07 -0.11
N VAL A 234 2.47 44.65 1.16
CA VAL A 234 1.51 45.02 2.21
C VAL A 234 2.31 45.61 3.36
#